data_AF-A0A7R9VY81-F1
#
_entry.id   AF-A0A7R9VY81-F1
#
_cell.length_a   1.000
_cell.length_b   1.000
_cell.length_c   1.000
_cell.angle_alpha   90.00
_cell.angle_beta   90.00
_cell.angle_gamma   90.00
#
_symmetry.space_group_name_H-M   'P 1'
#
loop_
_entity.id
_entity.type
_entity.pdbx_description
1 polymer ?
#
loop_
_entity_poly.entity_id
_entity_poly.type
_entity_poly.pdbx_seq_one_letter_code
_entity_poly.pdbx_strand_id
1 'polypeptide(L)'
;IVLNRKGVMTDPISVGYLAAPDFQSFYKMLVDDYIRPLGRLFYPEHIRETDDDESFSFSIQYQGAQGGDKSIRHHTDASTVTFNINLDEKESWTGSSLIFFDNDGKHKQVMWKPGYAVMHLGKTMHAALPIESGTRSNWVVWTKGSNSNQFYGGGNPMLRYDGCYDEAYQLSSEQRWTKPEPKEGKPALSDRWSPF
;
A
#
# COMPACT_ATOMS: atom_id res chain seq x y z
N ILE A 1 -11.93 2.89 3.89
CA ILE A 1 -10.91 2.27 4.77
C ILE A 1 -11.60 1.84 6.05
N VAL A 2 -11.46 0.57 6.44
CA VAL A 2 -11.87 0.11 7.77
C VAL A 2 -10.60 0.02 8.60
N LEU A 3 -10.25 1.11 9.29
CA LEU A 3 -9.17 1.05 10.27
C LEU A 3 -9.69 0.19 11.42
N ASN A 4 -8.91 -0.82 11.79
CA ASN A 4 -9.27 -1.65 12.93
C ASN A 4 -8.91 -0.94 14.24
N ARG A 5 -9.44 -1.39 15.37
CA ARG A 5 -9.47 -0.63 16.64
C ARG A 5 -8.09 -0.23 17.18
N LYS A 6 -7.02 -0.86 16.69
CA LYS A 6 -5.64 -0.70 17.15
C LYS A 6 -4.72 -0.16 16.06
N GLY A 7 -5.27 0.16 14.88
CA GLY A 7 -4.54 0.83 13.81
C GLY A 7 -4.26 2.30 14.12
N VAL A 8 -3.26 2.85 13.46
CA VAL A 8 -2.85 4.26 13.53
C VAL A 8 -2.74 4.79 12.12
N MET A 9 -3.28 5.98 11.86
CA MET A 9 -3.04 6.67 10.59
C MET A 9 -1.60 7.17 10.55
N THR A 10 -0.88 6.92 9.46
CA THR A 10 0.52 7.32 9.33
C THR A 10 0.76 8.37 8.25
N ASP A 11 -0.23 8.62 7.40
CA ASP A 11 -0.14 9.63 6.34
C ASP A 11 -0.62 11.03 6.80
N PRO A 12 0.11 12.12 6.48
CA PRO A 12 -0.24 13.50 6.84
C PRO A 12 -1.59 14.00 6.36
N ILE A 13 -2.21 13.38 5.34
CA ILE A 13 -3.55 13.76 4.89
C ILE A 13 -4.63 13.39 5.91
N SER A 14 -4.33 12.48 6.84
CA SER A 14 -5.28 11.97 7.82
C SER A 14 -5.27 12.81 9.09
N VAL A 15 -6.46 13.14 9.62
CA VAL A 15 -6.58 13.75 10.94
C VAL A 15 -6.06 12.76 12.00
N GLY A 16 -5.20 13.23 12.91
CA GLY A 16 -4.67 12.42 14.01
C GLY A 16 -3.56 11.43 13.61
N TYR A 17 -2.88 11.67 12.49
CA TYR A 17 -1.77 10.83 12.04
C TYR A 17 -0.55 10.88 12.98
N LEU A 18 0.34 9.89 12.87
CA LEU A 18 1.63 9.87 13.56
C LEU A 18 2.56 10.98 13.03
N ALA A 19 2.46 12.18 13.61
CA ALA A 19 3.15 13.38 13.16
C ALA A 19 4.62 13.50 13.61
N ALA A 20 5.25 12.42 14.09
CA ALA A 20 6.66 12.44 14.49
C ALA A 20 7.55 12.78 13.26
N PRO A 21 8.37 13.85 13.30
CA PRO A 21 9.10 14.33 12.12
C PRO A 21 10.02 13.28 11.47
N ASP A 22 10.73 12.50 12.29
CA ASP A 22 11.64 11.46 11.81
C ASP A 22 10.87 10.33 11.13
N PHE A 23 9.71 9.95 11.68
CA PHE A 23 8.85 8.96 11.06
C PHE A 23 8.28 9.46 9.73
N GLN A 24 7.86 10.72 9.65
CA GLN A 24 7.34 11.29 8.39
C GLN A 24 8.41 11.39 7.31
N SER A 25 9.64 11.72 7.70
CA SER A 25 10.79 11.73 6.79
C SER A 25 11.11 10.31 6.29
N PHE A 26 11.11 9.33 7.21
CA PHE A 26 11.29 7.92 6.86
C PHE A 26 10.18 7.39 5.94
N TYR A 27 8.92 7.70 6.24
CA TYR A 27 7.77 7.30 5.43
C TYR A 27 7.87 7.85 4.01
N LYS A 28 8.17 9.15 3.86
CA LYS A 28 8.35 9.76 2.54
C LYS A 28 9.50 9.10 1.76
N MET A 29 10.65 8.90 2.41
CA MET A 29 11.80 8.22 1.80
C MET A 29 11.44 6.80 1.36
N LEU A 30 10.76 6.03 2.21
CA LEU A 30 10.34 4.66 1.87
C LEU A 30 9.40 4.64 0.65
N VAL A 31 8.44 5.56 0.59
CA VAL A 31 7.52 5.68 -0.55
C VAL A 31 8.29 6.05 -1.82
N ASP A 32 9.09 7.10 -1.76
CA ASP A 32 9.70 7.70 -2.94
C ASP A 32 10.85 6.89 -3.51
N ASP A 33 11.70 6.36 -2.64
CA ASP A 33 12.96 5.71 -3.06
C ASP A 33 12.80 4.19 -3.23
N TYR A 34 11.76 3.58 -2.66
CA TYR A 34 11.58 2.13 -2.67
C TYR A 34 10.22 1.66 -3.20
N ILE A 35 9.11 2.14 -2.62
CA ILE A 35 7.79 1.57 -2.97
C ILE A 35 7.39 1.93 -4.40
N ARG A 36 7.52 3.19 -4.83
CA ARG A 36 7.17 3.58 -6.21
C ARG A 36 8.07 2.86 -7.23
N PRO A 37 9.42 2.87 -7.10
CA PRO A 37 10.24 2.23 -8.12
C PRO A 37 10.01 0.72 -8.20
N LEU A 38 9.83 0.03 -7.06
CA LEU A 38 9.49 -1.39 -7.04
C LEU A 38 8.11 -1.67 -7.65
N GLY A 39 7.12 -0.83 -7.36
CA GLY A 39 5.79 -0.94 -7.96
C GLY A 39 5.86 -0.82 -9.49
N ARG A 40 6.55 0.19 -9.99
CA ARG A 40 6.76 0.43 -11.43
C ARG A 40 7.60 -0.65 -12.11
N LEU A 41 8.50 -1.29 -11.35
CA LEU A 41 9.31 -2.41 -11.83
C LEU A 41 8.52 -3.72 -11.91
N PHE A 42 7.68 -4.02 -10.91
CA PHE A 42 6.92 -5.26 -10.85
C PHE A 42 5.63 -5.23 -11.67
N TYR A 43 5.08 -4.03 -11.90
CA TYR A 43 3.84 -3.84 -12.64
C TYR A 43 3.96 -2.74 -13.70
N PRO A 44 4.97 -2.81 -14.61
CA PRO A 44 5.21 -1.79 -15.62
C PRO A 44 4.00 -1.56 -16.55
N GLU A 45 3.18 -2.59 -16.72
CA GLU A 45 1.97 -2.55 -17.52
C GLU A 45 0.78 -1.90 -16.81
N HIS A 46 0.91 -1.53 -15.53
CA HIS A 46 -0.19 -0.96 -14.73
C HIS A 46 0.09 0.43 -14.17
N ILE A 47 1.29 0.97 -14.35
CA ILE A 47 1.69 2.22 -13.72
C ILE A 47 2.33 3.16 -14.75
N ARG A 48 1.77 4.36 -14.85
CA ARG A 48 2.41 5.51 -15.53
C ARG A 48 2.72 6.62 -14.53
N GLU A 49 3.30 7.71 -15.02
CA GLU A 49 3.85 8.81 -14.22
C GLU A 49 2.86 9.41 -13.20
N THR A 50 1.56 9.48 -13.53
CA THR A 50 0.53 10.09 -12.68
C THR A 50 -0.28 9.09 -11.84
N ASP A 51 0.07 7.81 -11.85
CA ASP A 51 -0.75 6.77 -11.23
C ASP A 51 -0.29 6.42 -9.81
N ASP A 52 0.85 6.91 -9.37
CA ASP A 52 1.37 6.63 -8.04
C ASP A 52 1.84 7.87 -7.27
N ASP A 53 1.71 9.08 -7.83
CA ASP A 53 2.24 10.38 -7.32
C ASP A 53 1.74 10.79 -5.91
N GLU A 54 0.71 10.15 -5.37
CA GLU A 54 0.28 10.28 -3.98
C GLU A 54 0.40 8.96 -3.19
N SER A 55 0.43 9.09 -1.86
CA SER A 55 0.40 7.95 -0.95
C SER A 55 -0.68 8.10 0.11
N PHE A 56 -1.05 6.97 0.72
CA PHE A 56 -1.88 6.90 1.91
C PHE A 56 -1.43 5.71 2.74
N SER A 57 -1.25 5.87 4.05
CA SER A 57 -0.71 4.81 4.88
C SER A 57 -1.35 4.76 6.26
N PHE A 58 -1.41 3.55 6.78
CA PHE A 58 -1.98 3.24 8.09
C PHE A 58 -1.44 1.92 8.62
N SER A 59 -1.40 1.75 9.93
CA SER A 59 -1.16 0.46 10.55
C SER A 59 -2.47 -0.27 10.84
N ILE A 60 -2.38 -1.59 10.95
CA ILE A 60 -3.46 -2.46 11.34
C ILE A 60 -2.93 -3.51 12.31
N GLN A 61 -3.71 -3.89 13.33
CA GLN A 61 -3.30 -4.94 14.26
C GLN A 61 -4.40 -5.97 14.47
N TYR A 62 -4.13 -7.20 14.04
CA TYR A 62 -5.00 -8.35 14.24
C TYR A 62 -4.81 -8.94 15.64
N GLN A 63 -5.90 -9.36 16.27
CA GLN A 63 -5.87 -9.96 17.62
C GLN A 63 -6.78 -11.18 17.72
N GLY A 64 -6.22 -12.32 18.12
CA GLY A 64 -6.98 -13.58 18.27
C GLY A 64 -7.90 -13.61 19.50
N ALA A 65 -7.67 -12.71 20.46
CA ALA A 65 -8.49 -12.60 21.66
C ALA A 65 -9.95 -12.24 21.36
N GLN A 66 -10.85 -12.57 22.29
CA GLN A 66 -12.27 -12.25 22.16
C GLN A 66 -12.49 -10.73 22.03
N GLY A 67 -13.32 -10.33 21.06
CA GLY A 67 -13.57 -8.91 20.78
C GLY A 67 -12.46 -8.19 20.00
N GLY A 68 -11.38 -8.89 19.62
CA GLY A 68 -10.35 -8.39 18.72
C GLY A 68 -10.78 -8.41 17.25
N ASP A 69 -10.10 -7.60 16.43
CA ASP A 69 -10.30 -7.58 14.98
C ASP A 69 -9.53 -8.75 14.35
N LYS A 70 -10.25 -9.81 13.96
CA LYS A 70 -9.61 -11.08 13.57
C LYS A 70 -9.27 -11.22 12.10
N SER A 71 -10.00 -10.55 11.22
CA SER A 71 -9.97 -10.80 9.78
C SER A 71 -10.46 -9.57 9.02
N ILE A 72 -10.20 -9.52 7.72
CA ILE A 72 -10.86 -8.60 6.79
C ILE A 72 -11.53 -9.42 5.69
N ARG A 73 -12.77 -9.08 5.38
CA ARG A 73 -13.54 -9.72 4.29
C ARG A 73 -12.90 -9.44 2.93
N HIS A 74 -13.33 -10.17 1.92
CA HIS A 74 -12.93 -9.93 0.53
C HIS A 74 -13.11 -8.47 0.13
N HIS A 75 -12.06 -7.87 -0.42
CA HIS A 75 -12.05 -6.49 -0.90
C HIS A 75 -10.92 -6.29 -1.93
N THR A 76 -10.96 -5.11 -2.55
CA THR A 76 -9.85 -4.50 -3.27
C THR A 76 -9.43 -3.23 -2.53
N ASP A 77 -8.20 -2.78 -2.77
CA ASP A 77 -7.71 -1.52 -2.22
C ASP A 77 -7.94 -0.36 -3.18
N ALA A 78 -8.15 0.83 -2.61
CA ALA A 78 -8.21 2.08 -3.37
C ALA A 78 -6.79 2.60 -3.67
N SER A 79 -5.96 1.74 -4.26
CA SER A 79 -4.53 1.97 -4.53
C SER A 79 -4.13 1.43 -5.90
N THR A 80 -3.13 2.05 -6.51
CA THR A 80 -2.44 1.47 -7.68
C THR A 80 -1.64 0.25 -7.21
N VAL A 81 -0.76 0.46 -6.24
CA VAL A 81 -0.03 -0.60 -5.54
C VAL A 81 -0.26 -0.48 -4.04
N THR A 82 -0.51 -1.61 -3.41
CA THR A 82 -0.46 -1.79 -1.96
C THR A 82 0.85 -2.46 -1.58
N PHE A 83 1.56 -1.85 -0.63
CA PHE A 83 2.72 -2.41 0.06
C PHE A 83 2.37 -2.67 1.52
N ASN A 84 2.42 -3.92 1.94
CA ASN A 84 1.94 -4.37 3.25
C ASN A 84 3.08 -5.08 4.01
N ILE A 85 3.55 -4.46 5.08
CA ILE A 85 4.75 -4.86 5.82
C ILE A 85 4.33 -5.44 7.17
N ASN A 86 4.82 -6.63 7.51
CA ASN A 86 4.72 -7.17 8.86
C ASN A 86 5.74 -6.49 9.78
N LEU A 87 5.26 -5.83 10.83
CA LEU A 87 6.09 -5.08 11.78
C LEU A 87 6.58 -5.94 12.94
N ASP A 88 6.06 -7.15 13.12
CA ASP A 88 6.44 -7.99 14.25
C ASP A 88 7.87 -8.52 14.08
N GLU A 89 8.67 -8.44 15.15
CA GLU A 89 10.05 -8.96 15.19
C GLU A 89 10.11 -10.48 15.39
N LYS A 90 9.05 -11.06 15.97
CA LYS A 90 8.96 -12.49 16.32
C LYS A 90 7.58 -13.02 15.97
N GLU A 91 7.54 -14.25 15.48
CA GLU A 91 6.28 -14.93 15.16
C GLU A 91 5.64 -15.44 16.45
N SER A 92 4.58 -14.76 16.89
CA SER A 92 3.88 -15.03 18.15
C SER A 92 2.36 -15.16 17.98
N TRP A 93 1.92 -15.44 16.75
CA TRP A 93 0.51 -15.64 16.37
C TRP A 93 0.32 -16.95 15.59
N THR A 94 -0.93 -17.35 15.40
CA THR A 94 -1.34 -18.46 14.52
C THR A 94 -2.44 -18.02 13.55
N GLY A 95 -2.52 -18.68 12.39
CA GLY A 95 -3.43 -18.30 11.30
C GLY A 95 -3.03 -16.99 10.63
N SER A 96 -4.02 -16.15 10.32
CA SER A 96 -3.84 -14.77 9.83
C SER A 96 -3.30 -14.61 8.39
N SER A 97 -3.28 -15.65 7.55
CA SER A 97 -2.74 -15.54 6.18
C SER A 97 -3.45 -14.48 5.33
N LEU A 98 -2.74 -13.93 4.34
CA LEU A 98 -3.33 -13.12 3.28
C LEU A 98 -3.71 -14.05 2.13
N ILE A 99 -4.96 -14.01 1.66
CA ILE A 99 -5.44 -14.81 0.54
C ILE A 99 -5.78 -13.89 -0.64
N PHE A 100 -5.25 -14.21 -1.82
CA PHE A 100 -5.49 -13.52 -3.09
C PHE A 100 -6.31 -14.40 -4.01
N PHE A 101 -7.17 -13.77 -4.82
CA PHE A 101 -8.02 -14.43 -5.80
C PHE A 101 -7.71 -13.91 -7.20
N ASP A 102 -7.66 -14.82 -8.17
CA ASP A 102 -7.68 -14.45 -9.58
C ASP A 102 -9.12 -14.33 -10.12
N ASN A 103 -9.25 -13.91 -11.37
CA ASN A 103 -10.54 -13.74 -12.04
C ASN A 103 -11.28 -15.07 -12.29
N ASP A 104 -10.57 -16.20 -12.25
CA ASP A 104 -11.13 -17.56 -12.42
C ASP A 104 -11.56 -18.16 -11.06
N GLY A 105 -11.41 -17.43 -9.96
CA GLY A 105 -11.72 -17.90 -8.61
C GLY A 105 -10.65 -18.82 -8.00
N LYS A 106 -9.50 -19.02 -8.64
CA LYS A 106 -8.35 -19.67 -8.00
C LYS A 106 -7.76 -18.72 -6.97
N HIS A 107 -7.12 -19.30 -5.96
CA HIS A 107 -6.56 -18.50 -4.89
C HIS A 107 -5.14 -18.93 -4.51
N LYS A 108 -4.40 -17.97 -3.94
CA LYS A 108 -3.07 -18.18 -3.37
C LYS A 108 -3.04 -17.56 -1.98
N GLN A 109 -2.49 -18.30 -1.02
CA GLN A 109 -2.28 -17.80 0.33
C GLN A 109 -0.81 -17.44 0.55
N VAL A 110 -0.59 -16.31 1.21
CA VAL A 110 0.71 -15.86 1.69
C VAL A 110 0.69 -15.93 3.21
N MET A 111 1.54 -16.80 3.74
CA MET A 111 1.78 -16.90 5.17
C MET A 111 2.73 -15.79 5.60
N TRP A 112 2.35 -15.04 6.62
CA TRP A 112 3.17 -13.96 7.15
C TRP A 112 4.30 -14.50 8.01
N LYS A 113 5.45 -13.84 7.92
CA LYS A 113 6.57 -14.00 8.84
C LYS A 113 7.05 -12.62 9.30
N PRO A 114 7.74 -12.53 10.44
CA PRO A 114 8.42 -11.32 10.89
C PRO A 114 9.23 -10.65 9.77
N GLY A 115 9.07 -9.33 9.62
CA GLY A 115 9.79 -8.53 8.62
C GLY A 115 9.43 -8.77 7.15
N TYR A 116 8.43 -9.60 6.85
CA TYR A 116 7.99 -9.82 5.47
C TYR A 116 7.15 -8.66 4.97
N ALA A 117 7.33 -8.30 3.70
CA ALA A 117 6.44 -7.39 3.00
C ALA A 117 5.82 -8.08 1.79
N VAL A 118 4.56 -7.74 1.51
CA VAL A 118 3.83 -8.16 0.31
C VAL A 118 3.48 -6.93 -0.50
N MET A 119 3.81 -6.95 -1.79
CA MET A 119 3.42 -5.93 -2.75
C MET A 119 2.42 -6.51 -3.75
N HIS A 120 1.27 -5.87 -3.94
CA HIS A 120 0.27 -6.27 -4.93
C HIS A 120 -0.45 -5.07 -5.53
N LEU A 121 -1.07 -5.27 -6.68
CA LEU A 121 -1.98 -4.28 -7.27
C LEU A 121 -3.20 -4.10 -6.37
N GLY A 122 -3.67 -2.86 -6.19
CA GLY A 122 -4.84 -2.62 -5.34
C GLY A 122 -6.12 -3.24 -5.88
N LYS A 123 -6.24 -3.38 -7.22
CA LYS A 123 -7.35 -4.08 -7.88
C LYS A 123 -7.40 -5.59 -7.62
N THR A 124 -6.33 -6.20 -7.09
CA THR A 124 -6.32 -7.64 -6.82
C THR A 124 -7.24 -7.96 -5.65
N MET A 125 -8.27 -8.78 -5.90
CA MET A 125 -9.20 -9.22 -4.86
C MET A 125 -8.47 -10.05 -3.80
N HIS A 126 -8.61 -9.68 -2.54
CA HIS A 126 -7.94 -10.36 -1.44
C HIS A 126 -8.71 -10.25 -0.11
N ALA A 127 -8.31 -11.06 0.86
CA ALA A 127 -8.84 -11.05 2.23
C ALA A 127 -7.74 -11.40 3.24
N ALA A 128 -7.87 -10.92 4.48
CA ALA A 128 -7.06 -11.38 5.59
C ALA A 128 -7.83 -12.46 6.34
N LEU A 129 -7.34 -13.70 6.30
CA LEU A 129 -7.94 -14.82 7.02
C LEU A 129 -7.84 -14.61 8.54
N PRO A 130 -8.72 -15.26 9.34
CA PRO A 130 -8.72 -15.08 10.78
C PRO A 130 -7.36 -15.37 11.44
N ILE A 131 -6.91 -14.46 12.29
CA ILE A 131 -5.92 -14.76 13.33
C ILE A 131 -6.59 -15.62 14.42
N GLU A 132 -5.94 -16.73 14.78
CA GLU A 132 -6.50 -17.70 15.72
C GLU A 132 -6.02 -17.42 17.15
N SER A 133 -4.75 -17.06 17.31
CA SER A 133 -4.14 -16.67 18.59
C SER A 133 -3.07 -15.58 18.41
N GLY A 134 -2.71 -14.92 19.51
CA GLY A 134 -1.68 -13.87 19.52
C GLY A 134 -2.13 -12.57 18.86
N THR A 135 -1.13 -11.77 18.46
CA THR A 135 -1.31 -10.49 17.77
C THR A 135 -0.39 -10.40 16.57
N ARG A 136 -0.83 -9.71 15.52
CA ARG A 136 0.04 -9.36 14.40
C ARG A 136 -0.23 -7.93 13.95
N SER A 137 0.82 -7.14 13.78
CA SER A 137 0.75 -5.76 13.33
C SER A 137 1.36 -5.61 11.94
N ASN A 138 0.63 -4.96 11.05
CA ASN A 138 1.12 -4.63 9.72
C ASN A 138 1.08 -3.12 9.48
N TRP A 139 2.02 -2.62 8.70
CA TRP A 139 1.97 -1.28 8.12
C TRP A 139 1.61 -1.38 6.65
N VAL A 140 0.53 -0.72 6.27
CA VAL A 140 -0.01 -0.73 4.91
C VAL A 140 0.22 0.64 4.29
N VAL A 141 0.84 0.64 3.12
CA VAL A 141 1.10 1.83 2.31
C VAL A 141 0.45 1.63 0.95
N TRP A 142 -0.42 2.55 0.59
CA TRP A 142 -1.05 2.66 -0.70
C TRP A 142 -0.35 3.74 -1.50
N THR A 143 0.01 3.44 -2.74
CA THR A 143 0.29 4.46 -3.76
C THR A 143 -0.95 4.68 -4.61
N LYS A 144 -1.16 5.90 -5.09
CA LYS A 144 -2.32 6.24 -5.91
C LYS A 144 -2.01 7.47 -6.76
N GLY A 145 -2.74 7.63 -7.85
CA GLY A 145 -2.61 8.82 -8.69
C GLY A 145 -3.37 10.02 -8.13
N SER A 146 -2.86 11.23 -8.30
CA SER A 146 -3.52 12.50 -7.95
C SER A 146 -4.82 12.70 -8.73
N ASN A 147 -4.85 12.19 -9.96
CA ASN A 147 -6.04 12.18 -10.81
C ASN A 147 -7.04 11.10 -10.42
N SER A 148 -6.73 10.21 -9.45
CA SER A 148 -7.75 9.30 -8.92
C SER A 148 -8.94 10.10 -8.40
N ASN A 149 -8.69 11.24 -7.74
CA ASN A 149 -9.70 12.13 -7.16
C ASN A 149 -10.60 12.87 -8.16
N GLN A 150 -10.21 13.00 -9.43
CA GLN A 150 -11.00 13.72 -10.44
C GLN A 150 -12.16 12.90 -11.02
N PHE A 151 -12.25 11.60 -10.68
CA PHE A 151 -13.34 10.70 -11.07
C PHE A 151 -14.41 10.48 -9.98
N TYR A 152 -14.36 11.20 -8.85
CA TYR A 152 -15.23 10.97 -7.67
C TYR A 152 -16.65 11.56 -7.79
N GLY A 153 -17.07 11.99 -8.98
CA GLY A 153 -18.43 12.40 -9.28
C GLY A 153 -19.32 11.21 -9.71
N GLY A 154 -19.73 10.36 -8.77
CA GLY A 154 -20.93 9.52 -8.96
C GLY A 154 -20.76 8.10 -9.52
N GLY A 155 -19.55 7.54 -9.55
CA GLY A 155 -19.30 6.13 -9.86
C GLY A 155 -17.99 5.69 -9.20
N ASN A 156 -17.89 4.42 -8.80
CA ASN A 156 -16.67 3.87 -8.20
C ASN A 156 -15.42 4.31 -8.98
N PRO A 157 -14.40 4.93 -8.36
CA PRO A 157 -13.17 5.32 -9.03
C PRO A 157 -12.35 4.05 -9.28
N MET A 158 -12.75 3.31 -10.31
CA MET A 158 -11.96 2.20 -10.79
C MET A 158 -10.68 2.80 -11.39
N LEU A 159 -9.58 2.69 -10.64
CA LEU A 159 -8.30 2.27 -11.21
C LEU A 159 -8.64 1.38 -12.40
N ARG A 160 -8.29 1.79 -13.63
CA ARG A 160 -8.80 1.20 -14.88
C ARG A 160 -9.09 -0.30 -14.69
N TYR A 161 -10.38 -0.63 -14.60
CA TYR A 161 -10.81 -2.01 -14.35
C TYR A 161 -10.39 -2.91 -15.53
N ASP A 162 -10.25 -2.27 -16.69
CA ASP A 162 -9.81 -2.84 -17.95
C ASP A 162 -8.35 -2.44 -18.25
N GLY A 163 -7.47 -3.43 -18.26
CA GLY A 163 -6.33 -3.43 -19.17
C GLY A 163 -5.04 -2.80 -18.68
N CYS A 164 -3.96 -3.52 -18.98
CA CYS A 164 -2.62 -3.01 -19.05
C CYS A 164 -2.53 -1.76 -19.95
N TYR A 165 -1.61 -0.85 -19.67
CA TYR A 165 -1.21 0.19 -20.62
C TYR A 165 -0.51 -0.43 -21.82
N ASP A 166 -0.84 0.05 -23.02
CA ASP A 166 -0.03 -0.22 -24.21
C ASP A 166 1.41 0.22 -23.95
N GLU A 167 2.38 -0.44 -24.58
CA GLU A 167 3.81 -0.17 -24.37
C GLU A 167 4.18 1.31 -24.56
N ALA A 168 3.50 2.02 -25.47
CA ALA A 168 3.70 3.45 -25.71
C ALA A 168 3.38 4.37 -24.51
N TYR A 169 2.60 3.88 -23.55
CA TYR A 169 2.21 4.60 -22.32
C TYR A 169 2.90 4.05 -21.07
N GLN A 170 3.74 3.01 -21.21
CA GLN A 170 4.51 2.47 -20.10
C GLN A 170 5.74 3.32 -19.83
N LEU A 171 6.16 3.36 -18.57
CA LEU A 171 7.37 4.06 -18.18
C LEU A 171 8.62 3.37 -18.75
N SER A 172 9.55 4.18 -19.28
CA SER A 172 10.89 3.74 -19.62
C SER A 172 11.62 3.22 -18.37
N SER A 173 12.69 2.45 -18.57
CA SER A 173 13.53 1.96 -17.49
C SER A 173 13.98 3.08 -16.54
N GLU A 174 14.36 4.23 -17.08
CA GLU A 174 14.81 5.42 -16.35
C GLU A 174 13.66 6.09 -15.60
N GLN A 175 12.49 6.24 -16.25
CA GLN A 175 11.31 6.85 -15.65
C GLN A 175 10.76 6.04 -14.47
N ARG A 176 11.05 4.74 -14.37
CA ARG A 176 10.63 3.93 -13.21
C ARG A 176 11.32 4.36 -11.92
N TRP A 177 12.47 5.04 -12.00
CA TRP A 177 13.27 5.46 -10.85
C TRP A 177 13.12 6.95 -10.49
N THR A 178 12.21 7.68 -11.13
CA THR A 178 12.02 9.11 -10.86
C THR A 178 11.08 9.34 -9.67
N LYS A 179 11.34 10.38 -8.89
CA LYS A 179 10.39 10.90 -7.90
C LYS A 179 9.32 11.73 -8.61
N PRO A 180 8.07 11.77 -8.12
CA PRO A 180 7.09 12.71 -8.63
C PRO A 180 7.54 14.14 -8.38
N GLU A 181 7.21 15.02 -9.32
CA GLU A 181 7.40 16.45 -9.13
C GLU A 181 6.57 16.96 -7.93
N PRO A 182 7.14 17.81 -7.07
CA PRO A 182 6.38 18.45 -6.02
C PRO A 182 5.20 19.22 -6.63
N LYS A 183 3.99 19.01 -6.10
CA LYS A 183 2.85 19.89 -6.44
C LYS A 183 3.22 21.33 -6.06
N GLU A 184 2.96 22.27 -6.98
CA GLU A 184 3.31 23.69 -6.82
C GLU A 184 3.02 24.21 -5.40
N GLY A 185 4.02 24.85 -4.78
CA GLY A 185 3.87 25.53 -3.48
C GLY A 185 4.23 24.71 -2.23
N LYS A 186 4.69 23.46 -2.34
CA LYS A 186 5.30 22.72 -1.21
C LYS A 186 6.82 22.65 -1.36
N PRO A 187 7.61 23.13 -0.38
CA PRO A 187 9.05 23.01 -0.46
C PRO A 187 9.44 21.53 -0.50
N ALA A 188 10.35 21.17 -1.41
CA ALA A 188 11.06 19.90 -1.32
C ALA A 188 11.75 19.88 0.04
N LEU A 189 11.40 18.92 0.89
CA LEU A 189 12.22 18.62 2.07
C LEU A 189 13.62 18.31 1.53
N SER A 190 14.63 19.02 2.02
CA SER A 190 15.98 18.97 1.46
C SER A 190 16.47 17.51 1.44
N ASP A 191 16.46 16.92 0.25
CA ASP A 191 16.97 15.57 0.00
C ASP A 191 18.48 15.57 0.29
N ARG A 192 18.84 15.11 1.50
CA ARG A 192 20.18 14.64 1.80
C ARG A 192 20.11 13.16 2.08
N TRP A 193 19.77 12.39 1.06
CA TRP A 193 20.14 10.99 1.00
C TRP A 193 20.54 10.64 -0.43
N SER A 194 21.80 10.24 -0.59
CA SER A 194 22.30 9.57 -1.79
C SER A 194 22.52 8.11 -1.40
N PRO A 195 21.98 7.13 -2.15
CA PRO A 195 22.31 5.72 -1.93
C PRO A 195 23.78 5.39 -2.27
N PHE A 196 24.57 6.35 -2.79
CA PHE A 196 25.99 6.20 -3.13
C PHE A 196 26.80 7.45 -2.78
#